data_AF-A0A165F4K4-F1
#
_entry.id   AF-A0A165F4K4-F1
#
_cell.length_a   1.000
_cell.length_b   1.000
_cell.length_c   1.000
_cell.angle_alpha   90.00
_cell.angle_beta   90.00
_cell.angle_gamma   90.00
#
_symmetry.space_group_name_H-M   'P 1'
#
loop_
_entity.id
_entity.type
_entity.pdbx_description
1 polymer ?
#
loop_
_entity_poly.entity_id
_entity_poly.type
_entity_poly.pdbx_seq_one_letter_code
_entity_poly.pdbx_strand_id
1 'polypeptide(L)'
;MSYSYYQTAQPSYWGTAQYHFPSPPSVSYVPQAGWTSRDFYDAHSSWALGGNADSTVFDFVWSKVKNMVGVAGMGREEARFWHRQIYSGMVNLSTVLPSDLGGAAAHEALRFYEHHHFYNYSSYDIDREREAVMGLAIAEATKLWSYTGRPADRYGRLEACEIAAATARRLLRNRYDPLGFGLRRRRGSYSAMYDDDLALLHHPMHRRRSSSSYHYRPAAQALLSARPYVGGSALALTIPSNAYSAYGNGYATTTGGMVAWH
;
A
#
# COMPACT_ATOMS: atom_id res chain seq x y z
N MET A 1 17.39 1.63 -6.62
CA MET A 1 16.07 1.89 -6.00
C MET A 1 15.82 3.35 -5.80
N SER A 2 14.55 3.71 -5.78
CA SER A 2 14.05 5.09 -5.73
C SER A 2 14.44 5.82 -4.45
N TYR A 3 14.36 5.19 -3.26
CA TYR A 3 14.67 5.87 -1.98
C TYR A 3 16.09 6.44 -1.91
N SER A 4 17.11 5.59 -2.09
CA SER A 4 18.51 6.04 -2.09
C SER A 4 18.82 6.99 -3.24
N TYR A 5 18.14 6.82 -4.38
CA TYR A 5 18.31 7.70 -5.53
C TYR A 5 17.79 9.12 -5.25
N TYR A 6 16.61 9.25 -4.65
CA TYR A 6 16.05 10.55 -4.28
C TYR A 6 16.90 11.24 -3.19
N GLN A 7 17.42 10.46 -2.23
CA GLN A 7 18.32 10.97 -1.22
C GLN A 7 19.59 11.61 -1.81
N THR A 8 20.17 11.01 -2.85
CA THR A 8 21.41 11.50 -3.46
C THR A 8 21.20 12.50 -4.60
N ALA A 9 20.02 12.52 -5.23
CA ALA A 9 19.72 13.40 -6.35
C ALA A 9 19.64 14.88 -5.96
N GLN A 10 19.12 15.20 -4.76
CA GLN A 10 18.98 16.57 -4.26
C GLN A 10 19.31 16.64 -2.76
N PRO A 11 20.59 16.44 -2.37
CA PRO A 11 20.97 16.31 -0.96
C PRO A 11 20.68 17.59 -0.15
N SER A 12 20.77 18.76 -0.77
CA SER A 12 20.53 20.06 -0.11
C SER A 12 19.07 20.30 0.29
N TYR A 13 18.11 19.64 -0.38
CA TYR A 13 16.68 19.80 -0.11
C TYR A 13 16.08 18.57 0.59
N TRP A 14 16.85 17.50 0.74
CA TRP A 14 16.43 16.29 1.44
C TRP A 14 16.08 16.59 2.90
N GLY A 15 14.95 16.05 3.36
CA GLY A 15 14.39 16.30 4.68
C GLY A 15 13.59 17.59 4.79
N THR A 16 13.39 18.33 3.70
CA THR A 16 12.67 19.62 3.69
C THR A 16 11.39 19.56 2.86
N ALA A 17 10.46 20.48 3.13
CA ALA A 17 9.20 20.58 2.38
C ALA A 17 9.41 21.09 0.94
N GLN A 18 10.57 21.67 0.65
CA GLN A 18 10.97 22.18 -0.67
C GLN A 18 11.56 21.08 -1.57
N TYR A 19 11.60 19.82 -1.12
CA TYR A 19 12.08 18.71 -1.93
C TYR A 19 11.14 18.45 -3.12
N HIS A 20 11.68 18.55 -4.34
CA HIS A 20 10.95 18.22 -5.56
C HIS A 20 11.42 16.87 -6.10
N PHE A 21 10.48 15.96 -6.36
CA PHE A 21 10.80 14.62 -6.83
C PHE A 21 11.34 14.65 -8.27
N PRO A 22 12.62 14.28 -8.50
CA PRO A 22 13.13 14.12 -9.85
C PRO A 22 12.43 12.94 -10.54
N SER A 23 12.67 12.76 -11.83
CA SER A 23 12.22 11.57 -12.56
C SER A 23 12.66 10.29 -11.84
N PRO A 24 11.82 9.24 -11.82
CA PRO A 24 12.21 7.94 -11.29
C PRO A 24 13.52 7.44 -11.91
N PRO A 25 14.34 6.70 -11.14
CA PRO A 25 15.62 6.19 -11.62
C PRO A 25 15.45 5.30 -12.85
N SER A 26 16.35 5.41 -13.83
CA SER A 26 16.34 4.56 -15.02
C SER A 26 16.70 3.11 -14.67
N VAL A 27 15.92 2.16 -15.18
CA VAL A 27 16.23 0.73 -15.06
C VAL A 27 17.03 0.18 -16.23
N SER A 28 17.80 -0.87 -15.95
CA SER A 28 18.57 -1.61 -16.96
C SER A 28 17.80 -2.77 -17.60
N TYR A 29 16.62 -3.12 -17.08
CA TYR A 29 15.79 -4.19 -17.63
C TYR A 29 14.69 -3.65 -18.55
N VAL A 30 14.35 -4.42 -19.57
CA VAL A 30 13.26 -4.13 -20.49
C VAL A 30 12.18 -5.19 -20.28
N PRO A 31 10.94 -4.81 -19.94
CA PRO A 31 9.85 -5.77 -19.82
C PRO A 31 9.63 -6.53 -21.13
N GLN A 32 9.37 -7.82 -21.02
CA GLN A 32 9.07 -8.67 -22.18
C GLN A 32 7.57 -9.01 -22.21
N ALA A 33 7.07 -9.26 -23.42
CA ALA A 33 5.74 -9.80 -23.61
C ALA A 33 5.65 -11.16 -22.90
N GLY A 34 4.70 -11.30 -21.97
CA GLY A 34 4.52 -12.53 -21.19
C GLY A 34 4.99 -12.44 -19.73
N TRP A 35 5.72 -11.38 -19.34
CA TRP A 35 6.10 -11.17 -17.94
C TRP A 35 4.89 -11.20 -17.02
N THR A 36 5.06 -11.92 -15.93
CA THR A 36 4.15 -12.02 -14.80
C THR A 36 4.59 -11.05 -13.70
N SER A 37 3.76 -10.86 -12.68
CA SER A 37 4.14 -10.08 -11.48
C SER A 37 5.46 -10.55 -10.86
N ARG A 38 5.76 -11.85 -10.95
CA ARG A 38 7.00 -12.44 -10.44
C ARG A 38 8.22 -11.92 -11.20
N ASP A 39 8.14 -11.89 -12.53
CA ASP A 39 9.24 -11.41 -13.38
C ASP A 39 9.53 -9.93 -13.12
N PHE A 40 8.48 -9.11 -12.95
CA PHE A 40 8.63 -7.72 -12.54
C PHE A 40 9.25 -7.58 -11.15
N TYR A 41 8.83 -8.41 -10.19
CA TYR A 41 9.43 -8.42 -8.85
C TYR A 41 10.90 -8.79 -8.89
N ASP A 42 11.28 -9.86 -9.60
CA ASP A 42 12.66 -10.35 -9.67
C ASP A 42 13.56 -9.39 -10.45
N ALA A 43 13.10 -8.85 -11.58
CA ALA A 43 13.84 -7.85 -12.37
C ALA A 43 14.04 -6.55 -11.58
N HIS A 44 12.99 -6.06 -10.93
CA HIS A 44 13.08 -4.85 -10.12
C HIS A 44 13.96 -5.08 -8.88
N SER A 45 13.77 -6.19 -8.17
CA SER A 45 14.55 -6.55 -6.99
C SER A 45 16.03 -6.80 -7.31
N SER A 46 16.35 -7.45 -8.43
CA SER A 46 17.74 -7.66 -8.83
C SER A 46 18.45 -6.35 -9.13
N TRP A 47 17.81 -5.45 -9.88
CA TRP A 47 18.30 -4.08 -10.10
C TRP A 47 18.39 -3.26 -8.80
N ALA A 48 17.50 -3.50 -7.85
CA ALA A 48 17.33 -2.76 -6.62
C ALA A 48 18.26 -3.14 -5.46
N LEU A 49 18.45 -4.44 -5.30
CA LEU A 49 19.09 -5.11 -4.16
C LEU A 49 20.42 -5.75 -4.54
N GLY A 50 20.81 -5.70 -5.82
CA GLY A 50 22.04 -6.35 -6.30
C GLY A 50 21.92 -7.87 -6.35
N GLY A 51 20.73 -8.40 -6.63
CA GLY A 51 20.49 -9.84 -6.84
C GLY A 51 19.92 -10.63 -5.65
N ASN A 52 19.78 -10.03 -4.46
CA ASN A 52 19.30 -10.74 -3.25
C ASN A 52 17.79 -10.53 -2.99
N ALA A 53 16.95 -10.89 -3.96
CA ALA A 53 15.49 -10.88 -3.77
C ALA A 53 15.05 -12.13 -3.01
N ASP A 54 14.40 -11.98 -1.86
CA ASP A 54 13.83 -13.12 -1.12
C ASP A 54 12.58 -13.61 -1.87
N SER A 55 12.69 -14.75 -2.54
CA SER A 55 11.59 -15.32 -3.33
C SER A 55 10.39 -15.70 -2.48
N THR A 56 10.61 -16.04 -1.21
CA THR A 56 9.55 -16.50 -0.29
C THR A 56 8.60 -15.38 0.12
N VAL A 57 9.09 -14.15 0.17
CA VAL A 57 8.28 -12.96 0.47
C VAL A 57 7.25 -12.74 -0.63
N PHE A 58 7.68 -12.81 -1.88
CA PHE A 58 6.79 -12.61 -3.01
C PHE A 58 5.69 -13.66 -3.03
N ASP A 59 6.04 -14.96 -2.94
CA ASP A 59 5.05 -16.04 -3.06
C ASP A 59 3.99 -15.98 -1.95
N PHE A 60 4.41 -15.66 -0.72
CA PHE A 60 3.52 -15.47 0.42
C PHE A 60 2.54 -14.30 0.21
N VAL A 61 3.08 -13.13 -0.12
CA VAL A 61 2.29 -11.90 -0.32
C VAL A 61 1.34 -12.07 -1.51
N TRP A 62 1.84 -12.63 -2.60
CA TRP A 62 1.08 -12.84 -3.83
C TRP A 62 -0.11 -13.77 -3.62
N SER A 63 0.09 -14.88 -2.91
CA SER A 63 -0.99 -15.82 -2.54
C SER A 63 -2.09 -15.11 -1.73
N LYS A 64 -1.70 -14.32 -0.72
CA LYS A 64 -2.65 -13.60 0.13
C LYS A 64 -3.43 -12.53 -0.62
N VAL A 65 -2.77 -11.76 -1.47
CA VAL A 65 -3.38 -10.63 -2.19
C VAL A 65 -4.32 -11.10 -3.30
N LYS A 66 -4.02 -12.26 -3.93
CA LYS A 66 -4.94 -12.91 -4.87
C LYS A 66 -6.24 -13.36 -4.19
N ASN A 67 -6.12 -13.87 -2.97
CA ASN A 67 -7.27 -14.34 -2.18
C ASN A 67 -8.02 -13.21 -1.47
N MET A 68 -7.54 -11.97 -1.56
CA MET A 68 -8.14 -10.82 -0.90
C MET A 68 -9.38 -10.34 -1.66
N VAL A 69 -10.54 -10.46 -1.00
CA VAL A 69 -11.84 -10.00 -1.48
C VAL A 69 -12.16 -8.63 -0.87
N GLY A 70 -12.40 -7.62 -1.71
CA GLY A 70 -12.84 -6.29 -1.27
C GLY A 70 -11.89 -5.13 -1.59
N VAL A 71 -12.09 -4.01 -0.89
CA VAL A 71 -11.29 -2.77 -1.02
C VAL A 71 -10.24 -2.75 0.09
N ALA A 72 -9.15 -3.48 -0.13
CA ALA A 72 -7.97 -3.42 0.74
C ALA A 72 -6.91 -2.47 0.17
N GLY A 73 -6.06 -1.92 1.04
CA GLY A 73 -5.00 -0.99 0.67
C GLY A 73 -5.41 0.49 0.78
N MET A 74 -4.41 1.36 0.68
CA MET A 74 -4.50 2.79 0.95
C MET A 74 -5.15 3.58 -0.20
N GLY A 75 -5.75 4.74 0.10
CA GLY A 75 -6.27 5.65 -0.93
C GLY A 75 -5.16 6.34 -1.72
N ARG A 76 -5.47 6.93 -2.89
CA ARG A 76 -4.47 7.63 -3.73
C ARG A 76 -3.83 8.81 -3.01
N GLU A 77 -4.63 9.64 -2.35
CA GLU A 77 -4.16 10.84 -1.66
C GLU A 77 -3.28 10.49 -0.46
N GLU A 78 -3.70 9.47 0.29
CA GLU A 78 -2.98 8.99 1.47
C GLU A 78 -1.65 8.32 1.09
N ALA A 79 -1.66 7.49 0.03
CA ALA A 79 -0.45 6.89 -0.52
C ALA A 79 0.52 7.98 -1.05
N ARG A 80 -0.01 9.02 -1.71
CA ARG A 80 0.77 10.18 -2.17
C ARG A 80 1.32 11.00 -1.01
N PHE A 81 0.55 11.17 0.06
CA PHE A 81 0.99 11.88 1.25
C PHE A 81 2.19 11.17 1.89
N TRP A 82 2.07 9.86 2.16
CA TRP A 82 3.15 9.08 2.74
C TRP A 82 4.35 8.93 1.81
N HIS A 83 4.11 8.79 0.51
CA HIS A 83 5.17 8.84 -0.50
C HIS A 83 5.99 10.11 -0.37
N ARG A 84 5.33 11.28 -0.32
CA ARG A 84 6.01 12.57 -0.13
C ARG A 84 6.80 12.62 1.16
N GLN A 85 6.23 12.18 2.28
CA GLN A 85 6.89 12.23 3.59
C GLN A 85 8.11 11.31 3.69
N ILE A 86 8.01 10.09 3.14
CA ILE A 86 9.05 9.08 3.24
C ILE A 86 10.16 9.35 2.22
N TYR A 87 9.80 9.51 0.95
CA TYR A 87 10.78 9.68 -0.12
C TYR A 87 11.34 11.10 -0.23
N SER A 88 10.90 12.06 0.59
CA SER A 88 11.62 13.32 0.80
C SER A 88 12.55 13.27 2.02
N GLY A 89 12.47 12.24 2.86
CA GLY A 89 13.23 12.14 4.11
C GLY A 89 12.71 12.99 5.26
N MET A 90 11.49 13.53 5.16
CA MET A 90 10.85 14.32 6.24
C MET A 90 10.49 13.48 7.47
N VAL A 91 10.37 12.16 7.31
CA VAL A 91 10.03 11.22 8.39
C VAL A 91 11.12 10.19 8.57
N ASN A 92 11.40 9.85 9.84
CA ASN A 92 12.31 8.77 10.16
C ASN A 92 11.67 7.39 9.89
N LEU A 93 12.18 6.68 8.89
CA LEU A 93 11.77 5.33 8.49
C LEU A 93 11.70 4.33 9.66
N SER A 94 12.55 4.48 10.68
CA SER A 94 12.58 3.59 11.85
C SER A 94 11.40 3.80 12.80
N THR A 95 10.48 4.72 12.51
CA THR A 95 9.28 5.02 13.32
C THR A 95 7.98 4.84 12.55
N VAL A 96 8.04 4.75 11.22
CA VAL A 96 6.87 4.62 10.35
C VAL A 96 6.21 3.25 10.51
N LEU A 97 4.89 3.22 10.37
CA LEU A 97 4.10 1.99 10.37
C LEU A 97 4.32 1.19 9.08
N PRO A 98 4.25 -0.16 9.14
CA PRO A 98 4.33 -1.00 7.94
C PRO A 98 3.30 -0.64 6.86
N SER A 99 2.08 -0.28 7.27
CA SER A 99 1.00 0.14 6.37
C SER A 99 1.36 1.37 5.54
N ASP A 100 1.98 2.36 6.18
CA ASP A 100 2.32 3.64 5.56
C ASP A 100 3.52 3.49 4.62
N LEU A 101 4.49 2.66 5.01
CA LEU A 101 5.60 2.26 4.13
C LEU A 101 5.08 1.53 2.89
N GLY A 102 4.14 0.59 3.07
CA GLY A 102 3.51 -0.13 1.96
C GLY A 102 2.75 0.79 1.01
N GLY A 103 1.97 1.74 1.56
CA GLY A 103 1.26 2.74 0.78
C GLY A 103 2.19 3.63 -0.05
N ALA A 104 3.26 4.12 0.56
CA ALA A 104 4.28 4.93 -0.12
C ALA A 104 4.99 4.15 -1.24
N ALA A 105 5.39 2.90 -0.97
CA ALA A 105 6.04 2.04 -1.95
C ALA A 105 5.12 1.74 -3.15
N ALA A 106 3.82 1.55 -2.91
CA ALA A 106 2.85 1.33 -3.99
C ALA A 106 2.69 2.57 -4.89
N HIS A 107 2.68 3.77 -4.31
CA HIS A 107 2.62 5.00 -5.08
C HIS A 107 3.89 5.20 -5.93
N GLU A 108 5.07 4.91 -5.37
CA GLU A 108 6.33 4.98 -6.12
C GLU A 108 6.36 3.96 -7.25
N ALA A 109 5.93 2.71 -7.01
CA ALA A 109 5.87 1.69 -8.05
C ALA A 109 4.94 2.07 -9.21
N LEU A 110 3.80 2.72 -8.92
CA LEU A 110 2.91 3.24 -9.95
C LEU A 110 3.59 4.36 -10.75
N ARG A 111 4.22 5.33 -10.07
CA ARG A 111 4.98 6.42 -10.70
C ARG A 111 6.10 5.87 -11.59
N PHE A 112 6.78 4.83 -11.10
CA PHE A 112 7.84 4.12 -11.81
C PHE A 112 7.33 3.46 -13.09
N TYR A 113 6.21 2.74 -12.99
CA TYR A 113 5.56 2.04 -14.11
C TYR A 113 5.10 3.01 -15.20
N GLU A 114 4.51 4.14 -14.80
CA GLU A 114 4.02 5.17 -15.72
C GLU A 114 5.17 5.88 -16.44
N HIS A 115 6.22 6.26 -15.70
CA HIS A 115 7.37 6.98 -16.26
C HIS A 115 8.12 6.16 -17.32
N HIS A 116 8.26 4.84 -17.12
CA HIS A 116 8.95 3.97 -18.07
C HIS A 116 8.06 3.43 -19.19
N HIS A 117 6.82 3.92 -19.29
CA HIS A 117 5.85 3.54 -20.32
C HIS A 117 5.66 2.03 -20.49
N PHE A 118 5.73 1.27 -19.39
CA PHE A 118 5.61 -0.19 -19.42
C PHE A 118 4.25 -0.68 -19.90
N TYR A 119 3.23 0.18 -19.85
CA TYR A 119 1.94 -0.08 -20.47
C TYR A 119 2.03 -0.38 -21.97
N ASN A 120 3.06 0.06 -22.69
CA ASN A 120 3.23 -0.27 -24.12
C ASN A 120 3.32 -1.79 -24.36
N TYR A 121 3.85 -2.54 -23.39
CA TYR A 121 3.99 -4.00 -23.45
C TYR A 121 2.76 -4.75 -22.90
N SER A 122 1.89 -4.07 -22.14
CA SER A 122 0.72 -4.63 -21.45
C SER A 122 -0.60 -4.03 -21.92
N SER A 123 -0.59 -3.18 -22.94
CA SER A 123 -1.64 -2.18 -23.26
C SER A 123 -3.05 -2.72 -23.52
N TYR A 124 -3.20 -4.04 -23.70
CA TYR A 124 -4.50 -4.66 -23.96
C TYR A 124 -5.06 -5.45 -22.77
N ASP A 125 -4.29 -5.61 -21.69
CA ASP A 125 -4.66 -6.48 -20.56
C ASP A 125 -4.46 -5.74 -19.23
N ILE A 126 -5.58 -5.24 -18.69
CA ILE A 126 -5.65 -4.52 -17.40
C ILE A 126 -5.19 -5.44 -16.26
N ASP A 127 -5.45 -6.74 -16.35
CA ASP A 127 -5.02 -7.69 -15.33
C ASP A 127 -3.50 -7.81 -15.35
N ARG A 128 -2.86 -7.88 -16.53
CA ARG A 128 -1.39 -7.88 -16.63
C ARG A 128 -0.75 -6.61 -16.12
N GLU A 129 -1.31 -5.44 -16.43
CA GLU A 129 -0.79 -4.18 -15.89
C GLU A 129 -0.89 -4.16 -14.36
N ARG A 130 -2.01 -4.66 -13.83
CA ARG A 130 -2.21 -4.81 -12.39
C ARG A 130 -1.19 -5.73 -11.76
N GLU A 131 -0.95 -6.88 -12.36
CA GLU A 131 0.07 -7.82 -11.89
C GLU A 131 1.47 -7.20 -11.93
N ALA A 132 1.81 -6.49 -13.01
CA ALA A 132 3.10 -5.81 -13.15
C ALA A 132 3.35 -4.78 -12.04
N VAL A 133 2.41 -3.86 -11.82
CA VAL A 133 2.56 -2.81 -10.80
C VAL A 133 2.59 -3.42 -9.39
N MET A 134 1.83 -4.47 -9.14
CA MET A 134 1.88 -5.16 -7.85
C MET A 134 3.24 -5.82 -7.61
N GLY A 135 3.84 -6.46 -8.61
CA GLY A 135 5.18 -7.02 -8.52
C GLY A 135 6.24 -5.96 -8.21
N LEU A 136 6.18 -4.83 -8.91
CA LEU A 136 7.03 -3.66 -8.64
C LEU A 136 6.82 -3.12 -7.21
N ALA A 137 5.57 -3.01 -6.75
CA ALA A 137 5.25 -2.49 -5.42
C ALA A 137 5.79 -3.39 -4.29
N ILE A 138 5.73 -4.72 -4.46
CA ILE A 138 6.30 -5.67 -3.49
C ILE A 138 7.83 -5.54 -3.44
N ALA A 139 8.49 -5.40 -4.61
CA ALA A 139 9.93 -5.21 -4.68
C ALA A 139 10.36 -3.90 -3.99
N GLU A 140 9.61 -2.82 -4.24
CA GLU A 140 9.84 -1.51 -3.64
C GLU A 140 9.61 -1.52 -2.13
N ALA A 141 8.52 -2.13 -1.64
CA ALA A 141 8.28 -2.28 -0.21
C ALA A 141 9.38 -3.11 0.48
N THR A 142 9.83 -4.19 -0.16
CA THR A 142 10.91 -5.04 0.38
C THR A 142 12.21 -4.28 0.53
N LYS A 143 12.58 -3.45 -0.47
CA LYS A 143 13.75 -2.57 -0.34
C LYS A 143 13.53 -1.48 0.69
N LEU A 144 12.40 -0.78 0.65
CA LEU A 144 12.13 0.33 1.56
C LEU A 144 12.21 -0.14 3.01
N TRP A 145 11.73 -1.36 3.29
CA TRP A 145 11.88 -2.02 4.58
C TRP A 145 13.34 -2.19 5.01
N SER A 146 14.25 -2.51 4.08
CA SER A 146 15.69 -2.65 4.38
C SER A 146 16.32 -1.34 4.90
N TYR A 147 15.75 -0.17 4.56
CA TYR A 147 16.22 1.13 5.05
C TYR A 147 15.67 1.49 6.44
N THR A 148 14.69 0.76 6.97
CA THR A 148 14.09 1.05 8.29
C THR A 148 15.01 0.72 9.47
N GLY A 149 16.06 -0.09 9.23
CA GLY A 149 16.92 -0.61 10.30
C GLY A 149 16.25 -1.69 11.15
N ARG A 150 15.12 -2.27 10.71
CA ARG A 150 14.36 -3.32 11.41
C ARG A 150 14.42 -4.69 10.69
N PRO A 151 15.60 -5.30 10.49
CA PRO A 151 15.72 -6.54 9.74
C PRO A 151 15.11 -7.75 10.45
N ALA A 152 15.03 -7.73 11.79
CA ALA A 152 14.48 -8.82 12.59
C ALA A 152 12.93 -8.88 12.53
N ASP A 153 12.28 -7.77 12.22
CA ASP A 153 10.82 -7.70 12.14
C ASP A 153 10.33 -8.20 10.77
N ARG A 154 10.25 -9.52 10.64
CA ARG A 154 9.74 -10.18 9.44
C ARG A 154 8.25 -9.92 9.24
N TYR A 155 7.46 -9.82 10.31
CA TYR A 155 6.02 -9.62 10.24
C TYR A 155 5.69 -8.24 9.67
N GLY A 156 6.34 -7.19 10.16
CA GLY A 156 6.19 -5.84 9.61
C GLY A 156 6.62 -5.77 8.15
N ARG A 157 7.70 -6.47 7.75
CA ARG A 157 8.11 -6.55 6.34
C ARG A 157 7.03 -7.15 5.45
N LEU A 158 6.45 -8.28 5.88
CA LEU A 158 5.38 -8.94 5.13
C LEU A 158 4.14 -8.07 5.06
N GLU A 159 3.73 -7.46 6.18
CA GLU A 159 2.60 -6.52 6.22
C GLU A 159 2.81 -5.34 5.26
N ALA A 160 3.99 -4.71 5.26
CA ALA A 160 4.29 -3.62 4.34
C ALA A 160 4.17 -4.05 2.87
N CYS A 161 4.68 -5.23 2.51
CA CYS A 161 4.56 -5.76 1.16
C CYS A 161 3.11 -6.11 0.77
N GLU A 162 2.33 -6.66 1.70
CA GLU A 162 0.90 -6.94 1.50
C GLU A 162 0.11 -5.67 1.25
N ILE A 163 0.30 -4.66 2.11
CA ILE A 163 -0.35 -3.36 1.96
C ILE A 163 0.09 -2.67 0.68
N ALA A 164 1.37 -2.80 0.28
CA ALA A 164 1.84 -2.27 -0.99
C ALA A 164 1.12 -2.88 -2.19
N ALA A 165 1.04 -4.21 -2.24
CA ALA A 165 0.34 -4.91 -3.32
C ALA A 165 -1.17 -4.60 -3.32
N ALA A 166 -1.81 -4.54 -2.16
CA ALA A 166 -3.22 -4.17 -2.00
C ALA A 166 -3.48 -2.74 -2.51
N THR A 167 -2.62 -1.80 -2.11
CA THR A 167 -2.69 -0.40 -2.50
C THR A 167 -2.48 -0.25 -4.00
N ALA A 168 -1.46 -0.87 -4.59
CA ALA A 168 -1.22 -0.87 -6.02
C ALA A 168 -2.45 -1.35 -6.82
N ARG A 169 -3.04 -2.47 -6.39
CA ARG A 169 -4.29 -3.01 -6.97
C ARG A 169 -5.42 -1.98 -6.89
N ARG A 170 -5.60 -1.31 -5.75
CA ARG A 170 -6.64 -0.30 -5.53
C ARG A 170 -6.43 0.95 -6.39
N LEU A 171 -5.20 1.45 -6.49
CA LEU A 171 -4.87 2.65 -7.27
C LEU A 171 -5.12 2.46 -8.76
N LEU A 172 -4.78 1.29 -9.31
CA LEU A 172 -5.06 0.94 -10.70
C LEU A 172 -6.55 0.73 -10.94
N ARG A 173 -7.28 0.06 -10.04
CA ARG A 173 -8.73 -0.06 -10.17
C ARG A 173 -9.40 1.32 -10.25
N ASN A 174 -9.03 2.25 -9.37
CA ASN A 174 -9.56 3.61 -9.38
C ASN A 174 -9.17 4.41 -10.63
N ARG A 175 -8.06 4.05 -11.30
CA ARG A 175 -7.65 4.64 -12.58
C ARG A 175 -8.58 4.21 -13.73
N TYR A 176 -8.96 2.94 -13.74
CA TYR A 176 -9.83 2.35 -14.78
C TYR A 176 -11.32 2.55 -14.52
N ASP A 177 -11.70 2.70 -13.25
CA ASP A 177 -13.08 2.97 -12.84
C ASP A 177 -13.13 4.10 -11.81
N PRO A 178 -13.05 5.37 -12.25
CA PRO A 178 -13.08 6.52 -11.35
C PRO A 178 -14.46 6.77 -10.72
N LEU A 179 -15.51 6.12 -11.22
CA LEU A 179 -16.90 6.52 -10.94
C LEU A 179 -17.89 5.39 -10.66
N GLY A 180 -17.52 4.10 -10.68
CA GLY A 180 -18.34 2.99 -10.17
C GLY A 180 -19.77 2.89 -10.72
N PHE A 181 -20.08 3.58 -11.82
CA PHE A 181 -21.38 3.64 -12.46
C PHE A 181 -21.16 3.92 -13.96
N GLY A 182 -21.49 2.93 -14.79
CA GLY A 182 -21.37 3.04 -16.23
C GLY A 182 -22.28 4.14 -16.79
N LEU A 183 -21.74 5.32 -17.07
CA LEU A 183 -22.32 6.28 -18.01
C LEU A 183 -21.23 7.04 -18.78
N ARG A 184 -21.15 6.73 -20.07
CA ARG A 184 -20.72 7.56 -21.21
C ARG A 184 -19.44 8.39 -21.11
N ARG A 185 -18.44 7.91 -21.87
CA ARG A 185 -17.40 8.67 -22.61
C ARG A 185 -17.56 10.20 -22.55
N ARG A 186 -16.60 10.87 -21.89
CA ARG A 186 -16.10 12.16 -22.37
C ARG A 186 -14.57 12.17 -22.28
N ARG A 187 -13.97 11.79 -23.40
CA ARG A 187 -12.58 12.03 -23.79
C ARG A 187 -12.19 13.47 -23.40
N GLY A 188 -11.22 13.64 -22.50
CA GLY A 188 -10.74 14.96 -22.10
C GLY A 188 -9.54 14.91 -21.16
N SER A 189 -8.38 15.29 -21.70
CA SER A 189 -7.15 15.75 -21.04
C SER A 189 -6.27 14.77 -20.25
N TYR A 190 -5.28 14.25 -20.97
CA TYR A 190 -3.99 13.74 -20.48
C TYR A 190 -3.07 14.87 -19.94
N SER A 191 -3.61 15.82 -19.15
CA SER A 191 -2.90 17.06 -18.77
C SER A 191 -3.13 17.42 -17.30
N ALA A 192 -2.88 16.48 -16.38
CA ALA A 192 -2.93 16.75 -14.94
C ALA A 192 -1.91 15.94 -14.12
N MET A 193 -0.84 15.43 -14.76
CA MET A 193 0.17 14.61 -14.05
C MET A 193 1.48 15.36 -13.73
N TYR A 194 1.65 16.61 -14.18
CA TYR A 194 2.91 17.35 -13.98
C TYR A 194 2.76 18.85 -13.74
N ASP A 195 1.61 19.34 -13.28
CA ASP A 195 1.44 20.77 -13.03
C ASP A 195 0.61 21.01 -11.77
N ASP A 196 1.25 20.98 -10.60
CA ASP A 196 0.81 21.78 -9.45
C ASP A 196 1.92 21.90 -8.38
N ASP A 197 3.06 22.47 -8.76
CA ASP A 197 4.16 22.81 -7.84
C ASP A 197 4.03 24.25 -7.28
N LEU A 198 2.83 24.87 -7.31
CA LEU A 198 2.64 26.27 -6.88
C LEU A 198 1.35 26.63 -6.11
N ALA A 199 0.47 25.68 -5.77
CA ALA A 199 -0.82 26.01 -5.13
C ALA A 199 -0.91 25.79 -3.60
N LEU A 200 0.20 25.69 -2.85
CA LEU A 200 0.17 25.46 -1.39
C LEU A 200 0.11 26.72 -0.51
N LEU A 201 -0.41 27.85 -1.02
CA LEU A 201 -0.60 29.08 -0.22
C LEU A 201 -2.00 29.75 -0.32
N HIS A 202 -3.03 29.07 -0.81
CA HIS A 202 -4.38 29.63 -0.77
C HIS A 202 -5.44 28.60 -0.38
N HIS A 203 -5.87 28.68 0.88
CA HIS A 203 -7.19 28.23 1.29
C HIS A 203 -8.22 29.31 0.93
N PRO A 204 -9.18 29.07 0.02
CA PRO A 204 -10.40 29.84 -0.01
C PRO A 204 -11.46 29.07 0.79
N MET A 205 -11.75 29.55 2.00
CA MET A 205 -13.00 29.24 2.68
C MET A 205 -14.18 29.75 1.83
N HIS A 206 -14.78 28.89 1.01
CA HIS A 206 -16.09 29.18 0.42
C HIS A 206 -17.20 28.75 1.36
N ARG A 207 -17.48 29.64 2.33
CA ARG A 207 -18.72 29.72 3.09
C ARG A 207 -19.69 30.62 2.32
N ARG A 208 -20.77 30.06 1.76
CA ARG A 208 -22.07 30.71 1.40
C ARG A 208 -23.02 29.61 0.90
N ARG A 209 -23.97 29.13 1.71
CA ARG A 209 -25.35 29.62 1.88
C ARG A 209 -26.10 29.88 0.56
N SER A 210 -27.16 29.11 0.32
CA SER A 210 -28.53 29.49 -0.13
C SER A 210 -29.26 28.19 -0.52
N SER A 211 -30.11 27.61 0.34
CA SER A 211 -31.54 27.92 0.54
C SER A 211 -32.49 27.35 -0.53
N SER A 212 -33.40 26.48 -0.05
CA SER A 212 -34.81 26.38 -0.44
C SER A 212 -35.15 26.16 -1.93
N SER A 213 -35.67 24.97 -2.25
CA SER A 213 -36.94 24.94 -2.98
C SER A 213 -37.76 23.69 -2.66
N TYR A 214 -38.89 23.95 -2.00
CA TYR A 214 -40.03 23.06 -1.80
C TYR A 214 -40.55 22.53 -3.14
N HIS A 215 -40.65 21.21 -3.30
CA HIS A 215 -41.63 20.60 -4.21
C HIS A 215 -42.53 19.64 -3.42
N TYR A 216 -43.69 20.18 -3.07
CA TYR A 216 -44.88 19.47 -2.65
C TYR A 216 -45.55 18.92 -3.93
N ARG A 217 -45.79 17.62 -4.02
CA ARG A 217 -46.96 17.06 -4.73
C ARG A 217 -47.31 15.66 -4.19
N PRO A 218 -48.61 15.29 -4.13
CA PRO A 218 -49.14 14.37 -3.13
C PRO A 218 -49.63 13.02 -3.69
N ALA A 219 -50.02 12.17 -2.72
CA ALA A 219 -51.10 11.17 -2.74
C ALA A 219 -50.86 9.78 -3.37
N ALA A 220 -50.82 8.76 -2.49
CA ALA A 220 -51.76 7.61 -2.43
C ALA A 220 -51.25 6.65 -1.34
N GLN A 221 -51.74 6.72 -0.10
CA GLN A 221 -52.78 5.84 0.45
C GLN A 221 -52.72 4.38 -0.02
N ALA A 222 -52.18 3.50 0.82
CA ALA A 222 -52.70 2.17 1.16
C ALA A 222 -51.90 1.67 2.39
N LEU A 223 -52.41 1.84 3.61
CA LEU A 223 -53.29 0.91 4.34
C LEU A 223 -52.62 -0.40 4.75
N LEU A 224 -52.54 -0.57 6.08
CA LEU A 224 -52.60 -1.82 6.85
C LEU A 224 -51.33 -2.69 6.75
N SER A 225 -50.67 -3.13 7.83
CA SER A 225 -51.22 -3.63 9.09
C SER A 225 -50.17 -3.61 10.20
N ALA A 226 -50.55 -3.07 11.36
CA ALA A 226 -49.93 -3.40 12.63
C ALA A 226 -50.33 -4.83 13.05
N ARG A 227 -49.40 -5.59 13.64
CA ARG A 227 -49.58 -6.47 14.84
C ARG A 227 -48.30 -7.28 15.17
N PRO A 228 -48.16 -7.84 16.40
CA PRO A 228 -46.97 -7.66 17.25
C PRO A 228 -46.30 -8.97 17.72
N TYR A 229 -45.18 -8.82 18.46
CA TYR A 229 -44.62 -9.66 19.55
C TYR A 229 -44.69 -11.20 19.45
N VAL A 230 -43.53 -11.84 19.24
CA VAL A 230 -42.99 -13.09 19.88
C VAL A 230 -41.48 -13.05 19.54
N GLY A 231 -40.46 -13.17 20.39
CA GLY A 231 -40.26 -13.95 21.60
C GLY A 231 -39.10 -14.94 21.35
N GLY A 232 -37.97 -14.78 22.04
CA GLY A 232 -36.83 -15.73 22.08
C GLY A 232 -35.87 -15.61 20.87
N SER A 233 -34.55 -15.73 20.99
CA SER A 233 -33.71 -16.22 22.07
C SER A 233 -32.32 -15.57 21.97
N ALA A 234 -31.79 -15.13 23.10
CA ALA A 234 -30.38 -14.76 23.25
C ALA A 234 -29.52 -16.02 23.09
N LEU A 235 -28.64 -16.06 22.08
CA LEU A 235 -27.50 -16.95 22.08
C LEU A 235 -26.31 -16.20 22.70
N ALA A 236 -26.24 -16.30 24.02
CA ALA A 236 -25.05 -16.03 24.79
C ALA A 236 -23.99 -17.07 24.42
N LEU A 237 -22.93 -16.64 23.73
CA LEU A 237 -21.70 -17.43 23.60
C LEU A 237 -20.88 -17.22 24.88
N THR A 238 -21.02 -18.17 25.78
CA THR A 238 -20.25 -18.35 27.01
C THR A 238 -18.78 -18.59 26.71
N ILE A 239 -17.94 -17.77 27.35
CA ILE A 239 -16.48 -17.92 27.46
C ILE A 239 -16.21 -19.03 28.50
N PRO A 240 -15.47 -20.11 28.18
CA PRO A 240 -14.94 -20.98 29.20
C PRO A 240 -13.64 -20.38 29.77
N SER A 241 -13.76 -19.80 30.96
CA SER A 241 -12.66 -19.54 31.88
C SER A 241 -12.52 -20.72 32.85
N ASN A 242 -11.29 -21.27 32.93
CA ASN A 242 -10.62 -21.93 34.07
C ASN A 242 -9.96 -23.26 33.71
N ALA A 243 -8.64 -23.33 33.88
CA ALA A 243 -8.00 -24.34 34.71
C ALA A 243 -6.54 -23.95 35.01
N TYR A 244 -6.30 -23.58 36.27
CA TYR A 244 -5.00 -23.61 36.94
C TYR A 244 -4.52 -25.06 37.09
N SER A 245 -3.24 -25.32 36.83
CA SER A 245 -2.37 -26.31 37.53
C SER A 245 -0.94 -26.05 37.03
N ALA A 246 0.08 -25.61 37.79
CA ALA A 246 0.52 -25.86 39.17
C ALA A 246 0.91 -27.32 39.45
N TYR A 247 2.09 -27.70 38.95
CA TYR A 247 3.09 -28.65 39.47
C TYR A 247 4.40 -28.25 38.76
N GLY A 248 5.56 -27.96 39.36
CA GLY A 248 6.08 -28.25 40.69
C GLY A 248 7.42 -29.00 40.53
N ASN A 249 8.54 -28.31 40.79
CA ASN A 249 9.92 -28.79 41.06
C ASN A 249 10.60 -29.76 40.06
N GLY A 250 11.88 -29.64 39.72
CA GLY A 250 13.01 -28.93 40.33
C GLY A 250 14.14 -29.93 40.53
N TYR A 251 15.28 -29.76 39.85
CA TYR A 251 16.60 -30.16 40.33
C TYR A 251 17.66 -29.23 39.75
N ALA A 252 18.35 -28.55 40.66
CA ALA A 252 19.64 -27.93 40.45
C ALA A 252 20.72 -29.01 40.51
N THR A 253 21.77 -28.90 39.68
CA THR A 253 23.12 -29.36 40.05
C THR A 253 24.19 -28.53 39.37
N THR A 254 24.98 -27.92 40.24
CA THR A 254 26.22 -27.17 40.08
C THR A 254 27.40 -28.12 39.83
N THR A 255 28.27 -27.85 38.86
CA THR A 255 29.73 -28.16 38.83
C THR A 255 30.29 -27.59 37.51
N GLY A 256 31.39 -26.84 37.39
CA GLY A 256 32.56 -26.63 38.25
C GLY A 256 33.84 -27.03 37.50
N GLY A 257 34.67 -26.06 37.13
CA GLY A 257 36.09 -26.21 36.73
C GLY A 257 36.37 -26.51 35.25
N MET A 258 37.51 -26.17 34.65
CA MET A 258 38.68 -25.36 35.01
C MET A 258 39.53 -25.21 33.73
N VAL A 259 40.23 -24.08 33.63
CA VAL A 259 41.50 -23.74 32.94
C VAL A 259 42.32 -24.88 32.29
N ALA A 260 42.84 -24.66 31.07
CA ALA A 260 44.20 -25.05 30.68
C ALA A 260 44.70 -24.30 29.43
N TRP A 261 45.97 -23.90 29.48
CA TRP A 261 46.78 -23.21 28.48
C TRP A 261 47.19 -24.13 27.31
N HIS A 262 47.44 -23.54 26.13
CA HIS A 262 48.73 -23.56 25.43
C HIS A 262 48.76 -22.53 24.30
#